data_AF-A0A0C3BE58-F1
#
_entry.id   AF-A0A0C3BE58-F1
#
_cell.length_a   1.000
_cell.length_b   1.000
_cell.length_c   1.000
_cell.angle_alpha   90.00
_cell.angle_beta   90.00
_cell.angle_gamma   90.00
#
_symmetry.space_group_name_H-M   'P 1'
#
loop_
_entity.id
_entity.type
_entity.pdbx_description
1 polymer ?
#
loop_
_entity_poly.entity_id
_entity_poly.type
_entity_poly.pdbx_seq_one_letter_code
_entity_poly.pdbx_strand_id
1 'polypeptide(L)'
;MSLYPDNENRANRVRQLSNDIAGLQEELLHNAENVRLSDAAAFDLLNVLSAEAGFMKLGDYAGEAVNQLTAEERARFNETFGELGAPFNPILLIVDGIQGSHARTMLQHAIVELCCRRFVVKQIQRQAYAILDFKNDVKSIIQMKSLYDELIQEDRAAGEGVATNMKATMDKIKANLKSSMDEITSNNIWELLDKQDASQTSWKNEDPNLEKILEWIRDHA
;
A
#
# COMPACT_ATOMS: atom_id res chain seq x y z
N MET A 1 -37.25 -18.53 1.07
CA MET A 1 -36.75 -17.81 2.27
C MET A 1 -35.47 -18.53 2.69
N SER A 2 -34.31 -17.85 2.69
CA SER A 2 -33.07 -18.47 3.15
C SER A 2 -33.18 -18.80 4.64
N LEU A 3 -32.74 -19.99 5.07
CA LEU A 3 -32.63 -20.37 6.48
C LEU A 3 -31.61 -19.48 7.23
N TYR A 4 -30.72 -18.81 6.49
CA TYR A 4 -29.66 -17.95 7.03
C TYR A 4 -29.57 -16.67 6.19
N PRO A 5 -30.49 -15.70 6.36
CA PRO A 5 -30.50 -14.47 5.57
C PRO A 5 -29.22 -13.63 5.75
N ASP A 6 -28.60 -13.66 6.92
CA ASP A 6 -27.34 -12.93 7.18
C ASP A 6 -26.14 -13.48 6.40
N ASN A 7 -26.20 -14.72 5.89
CA ASN A 7 -25.10 -15.27 5.10
C ASN A 7 -24.95 -14.52 3.77
N GLU A 8 -26.03 -13.96 3.22
CA GLU A 8 -25.97 -13.11 2.05
C GLU A 8 -25.20 -11.82 2.35
N ASN A 9 -25.48 -11.17 3.48
CA ASN A 9 -24.75 -9.97 3.93
C ASN A 9 -23.26 -10.27 4.17
N ARG A 10 -22.95 -11.39 4.83
CA ARG A 10 -21.56 -11.81 5.05
C ARG A 10 -20.83 -12.06 3.74
N ALA A 11 -21.43 -12.82 2.82
CA ALA A 11 -20.87 -13.09 1.51
C ALA A 11 -20.60 -11.80 0.72
N ASN A 12 -21.54 -10.85 0.76
CA ASN A 12 -21.37 -9.54 0.14
C ASN A 12 -20.23 -8.75 0.79
N ARG A 13 -20.11 -8.74 2.12
CA ARG A 13 -19.01 -8.08 2.82
C ARG A 13 -17.66 -8.71 2.50
N VAL A 14 -17.59 -10.04 2.45
CA VAL A 14 -16.40 -10.78 2.01
C VAL A 14 -15.98 -10.34 0.60
N ARG A 15 -16.92 -10.32 -0.35
CA ARG A 15 -16.67 -9.87 -1.74
C ARG A 15 -16.21 -8.42 -1.80
N GLN A 16 -16.80 -7.55 -0.98
CA GLN A 16 -16.45 -6.14 -0.93
C GLN A 16 -15.02 -5.93 -0.41
N LEU A 17 -14.69 -6.47 0.77
CA LEU A 17 -13.34 -6.38 1.35
C LEU A 17 -12.28 -6.95 0.40
N SER A 18 -12.65 -8.05 -0.26
CA SER A 18 -11.87 -8.70 -1.28
C SER A 18 -11.52 -7.77 -2.46
N ASN A 19 -12.53 -7.10 -3.01
CA ASN A 19 -12.36 -6.15 -4.10
C ASN A 19 -11.58 -4.91 -3.66
N ASP A 20 -11.77 -4.45 -2.43
CA ASP A 20 -11.03 -3.31 -1.88
C ASP A 20 -9.53 -3.62 -1.78
N ILE A 21 -9.14 -4.79 -1.28
CA ILE A 21 -7.72 -5.20 -1.22
C ILE A 21 -7.10 -5.21 -2.62
N ALA A 22 -7.80 -5.85 -3.56
CA ALA A 22 -7.40 -5.92 -4.97
C ALA A 22 -7.19 -4.53 -5.58
N GLY A 23 -8.15 -3.62 -5.38
CA GLY A 23 -8.06 -2.24 -5.87
C GLY A 23 -6.90 -1.46 -5.24
N LEU A 24 -6.67 -1.61 -3.93
CA LEU A 24 -5.55 -0.95 -3.26
C LEU A 24 -4.19 -1.44 -3.77
N GLN A 25 -4.05 -2.75 -4.00
CA GLN A 25 -2.83 -3.36 -4.56
C GLN A 25 -2.58 -2.89 -6.00
N GLU A 26 -3.61 -2.87 -6.83
CA GLU A 26 -3.52 -2.39 -8.21
C GLU A 26 -3.15 -0.90 -8.29
N GLU A 27 -3.81 -0.06 -7.49
CA GLU A 27 -3.52 1.38 -7.43
C GLU A 27 -2.06 1.64 -7.01
N LEU A 28 -1.57 0.89 -6.03
CA LEU A 28 -0.18 0.97 -5.57
C LEU A 28 0.81 0.56 -6.68
N LEU A 29 0.58 -0.59 -7.32
CA LEU A 29 1.41 -1.06 -8.43
C LEU A 29 1.45 -0.06 -9.58
N HIS A 30 0.27 0.43 -9.99
CA HIS A 30 0.14 1.39 -11.07
C HIS A 30 0.88 2.69 -10.75
N ASN A 31 0.73 3.22 -9.54
CA ASN A 31 1.39 4.47 -9.15
C ASN A 31 2.91 4.32 -9.04
N ALA A 32 3.41 3.22 -8.47
CA ALA A 32 4.84 2.94 -8.44
C ALA A 32 5.44 2.84 -9.85
N GLU A 33 4.76 2.12 -10.74
CA GLU A 33 5.20 1.95 -12.13
C GLU A 33 5.12 3.25 -12.93
N ASN A 34 4.06 4.04 -12.76
CA ASN A 34 3.93 5.35 -13.40
C ASN A 34 5.08 6.29 -13.01
N VAL A 35 5.49 6.30 -11.74
CA VAL A 35 6.64 7.12 -11.32
C VAL A 35 7.94 6.59 -11.91
N ARG A 36 8.15 5.28 -11.89
CA ARG A 36 9.33 4.64 -12.50
C ARG A 36 9.46 4.97 -14.00
N LEU A 37 8.36 4.89 -14.74
CA LEU A 37 8.34 5.17 -16.18
C LEU A 37 8.45 6.67 -16.49
N SER A 38 7.82 7.53 -15.68
CA SER A 38 7.83 8.97 -15.93
C SER A 38 9.13 9.66 -15.50
N ASP A 39 9.84 9.13 -14.50
CA ASP A 39 11.05 9.76 -13.96
C ASP A 39 11.95 8.76 -13.21
N ALA A 40 12.65 7.89 -13.96
CA ALA A 40 13.47 6.82 -13.40
C ALA A 40 14.55 7.33 -12.42
N ALA A 41 15.18 8.48 -12.72
CA ALA A 41 16.19 9.06 -11.84
C ALA A 41 15.58 9.55 -10.51
N ALA A 42 14.40 10.18 -10.54
CA ALA A 42 13.70 10.56 -9.31
C ALA A 42 13.25 9.33 -8.52
N PHE A 43 12.79 8.28 -9.20
CA PHE A 43 12.43 7.02 -8.57
C PHE A 43 13.61 6.37 -7.83
N ASP A 44 14.79 6.31 -8.46
CA ASP A 44 16.00 5.77 -7.85
C ASP A 44 16.45 6.58 -6.63
N LEU A 45 16.43 7.91 -6.72
CA LEU A 45 16.81 8.77 -5.60
C LEU A 45 15.79 8.70 -4.45
N LEU A 46 14.48 8.57 -4.73
CA LEU A 46 13.47 8.31 -3.71
C LEU A 46 13.74 7.00 -2.96
N ASN A 47 14.15 5.95 -3.65
CA ASN A 47 14.49 4.67 -3.02
C ASN A 47 15.72 4.79 -2.10
N VAL A 48 16.73 5.58 -2.49
CA VAL A 48 17.90 5.87 -1.64
C VAL A 48 17.48 6.64 -0.39
N LEU A 49 16.74 7.75 -0.56
CA LEU A 49 16.31 8.59 0.57
C LEU A 49 15.39 7.85 1.54
N SER A 50 14.51 6.99 1.02
CA SER A 50 13.63 6.14 1.85
C SER A 50 14.45 5.15 2.68
N ALA A 51 15.42 4.46 2.05
CA ALA A 51 16.28 3.52 2.74
C ALA A 51 17.16 4.20 3.80
N GLU A 52 17.72 5.38 3.50
CA GLU A 52 18.48 6.18 4.48
C GLU A 52 17.62 6.64 5.66
N ALA A 53 16.33 6.88 5.43
CA ALA A 53 15.37 7.23 6.47
C ALA A 53 14.87 6.01 7.28
N GLY A 54 15.27 4.79 6.91
CA GLY A 54 14.88 3.54 7.58
C GLY A 54 13.57 2.94 7.08
N PHE A 55 13.12 3.32 5.89
CA PHE A 55 11.88 2.83 5.28
C PHE A 55 12.17 1.89 4.10
N MET A 56 11.16 1.10 3.71
CA MET A 56 11.24 0.24 2.52
C MET A 56 11.33 1.09 1.24
N LYS A 57 11.84 0.49 0.16
CA LYS A 57 11.85 1.13 -1.17
C LYS A 57 10.44 1.09 -1.77
N LEU A 58 10.14 1.99 -2.70
CA LEU A 58 8.83 2.04 -3.37
C LEU A 58 8.47 0.73 -4.07
N GLY A 59 9.44 0.09 -4.73
CA GLY A 59 9.23 -1.22 -5.36
C GLY A 59 8.96 -2.35 -4.35
N ASP A 60 9.54 -2.24 -3.15
CA ASP A 60 9.37 -3.24 -2.10
C ASP A 60 7.97 -3.17 -1.47
N TYR A 61 7.37 -1.96 -1.34
CA TYR A 61 5.98 -1.82 -0.87
C TYR A 61 4.97 -2.53 -1.78
N ALA A 62 5.17 -2.48 -3.10
CA ALA A 62 4.31 -3.18 -4.04
C ALA A 62 4.44 -4.70 -3.88
N GLY A 63 5.67 -5.20 -3.76
CA GLY A 63 5.94 -6.61 -3.45
C GLY A 63 5.31 -7.03 -2.13
N GLU A 64 5.43 -6.20 -1.10
CA GLU A 64 4.91 -6.50 0.24
C GLU A 64 3.37 -6.50 0.27
N ALA A 65 2.72 -5.57 -0.43
CA ALA A 65 1.27 -5.58 -0.56
C ALA A 65 0.78 -6.86 -1.25
N VAL A 66 1.49 -7.37 -2.25
CA VAL A 66 1.20 -8.66 -2.91
C VAL A 66 1.53 -9.84 -1.98
N ASN A 67 2.56 -9.71 -1.14
CA ASN A 67 2.93 -10.76 -0.18
C ASN A 67 1.87 -11.00 0.90
N GLN A 68 0.95 -10.06 1.09
CA GLN A 68 -0.25 -10.23 1.92
C GLN A 68 -1.26 -11.24 1.34
N LEU A 69 -0.94 -11.93 0.24
CA LEU A 69 -1.67 -13.11 -0.26
C LEU A 69 -0.96 -14.39 0.19
N THR A 70 -1.73 -15.40 0.62
CA THR A 70 -1.21 -16.75 0.90
C THR A 70 -0.59 -17.38 -0.35
N ALA A 71 0.24 -18.42 -0.18
CA ALA A 71 0.91 -19.08 -1.30
C ALA A 71 -0.07 -19.66 -2.33
N GLU A 72 -1.22 -20.18 -1.88
CA GLU A 72 -2.27 -20.72 -2.74
C GLU A 72 -3.04 -19.62 -3.48
N GLU A 73 -3.35 -18.53 -2.79
CA GLU A 73 -3.94 -17.32 -3.39
C GLU A 73 -3.02 -16.72 -4.46
N ARG A 74 -1.72 -16.70 -4.17
CA ARG A 74 -0.67 -16.22 -5.08
C ARG A 74 -0.40 -17.14 -6.24
N ALA A 75 -0.43 -18.46 -6.04
CA ALA A 75 -0.29 -19.45 -7.11
C ALA A 75 -1.45 -19.33 -8.11
N ARG A 76 -2.69 -19.20 -7.61
CA ARG A 76 -3.87 -18.97 -8.46
C ARG A 76 -3.84 -17.61 -9.13
N PHE A 77 -3.33 -16.58 -8.46
CA PHE A 77 -3.05 -15.28 -9.07
C PHE A 77 -2.07 -15.45 -10.25
N ASN A 78 -0.91 -16.06 -10.03
CA ASN A 78 0.10 -16.22 -11.08
C ASN A 78 -0.36 -17.13 -12.24
N GLU A 79 -1.12 -18.18 -11.97
CA GLU A 79 -1.67 -19.10 -12.98
C GLU A 79 -2.70 -18.41 -13.90
N THR A 80 -3.47 -17.45 -13.35
CA THR A 80 -4.54 -16.76 -14.08
C THR A 80 -4.05 -15.46 -14.75
N PHE A 81 -3.01 -14.81 -14.19
CA PHE A 81 -2.56 -13.46 -14.57
C PHE A 81 -1.16 -13.41 -15.18
N GLY A 82 -0.54 -14.57 -15.47
CA GLY A 82 0.76 -14.66 -16.13
C GLY A 82 0.86 -13.93 -17.49
N GLU A 83 -0.27 -13.54 -18.11
CA GLU A 83 -0.27 -12.82 -19.39
C GLU A 83 -1.04 -11.48 -19.44
N LEU A 84 -1.94 -11.16 -18.50
CA LEU A 84 -2.78 -9.93 -18.58
C LEU A 84 -3.11 -9.38 -17.19
N GLY A 85 -2.49 -8.26 -16.79
CA GLY A 85 -2.59 -7.68 -15.43
C GLY A 85 -3.92 -7.03 -15.06
N ALA A 86 -4.81 -7.79 -14.41
CA ALA A 86 -5.94 -7.25 -13.64
C ALA A 86 -6.01 -7.97 -12.26
N PRO A 87 -6.54 -7.36 -11.19
CA PRO A 87 -6.52 -8.00 -9.87
C PRO A 87 -7.72 -8.96 -9.67
N PHE A 88 -7.45 -10.19 -9.25
CA PHE A 88 -8.47 -11.18 -8.85
C PHE A 88 -8.38 -11.49 -7.36
N ASN A 89 -9.55 -11.72 -6.75
CA ASN A 89 -9.66 -12.12 -5.36
C ASN A 89 -10.06 -13.61 -5.18
N PRO A 90 -9.17 -14.46 -4.66
CA PRO A 90 -9.41 -15.89 -4.46
C PRO A 90 -10.49 -16.25 -3.42
N ILE A 91 -10.94 -15.31 -2.59
CA ILE A 91 -11.95 -15.56 -1.55
C ILE A 91 -13.37 -15.67 -2.15
N LEU A 92 -13.58 -15.18 -3.38
CA LEU A 92 -14.83 -15.33 -4.12
C LEU A 92 -15.27 -16.78 -4.32
N LEU A 93 -14.33 -17.75 -4.34
CA LEU A 93 -14.64 -19.18 -4.53
C LEU A 93 -15.33 -19.83 -3.32
N ILE A 94 -15.29 -19.21 -2.12
CA ILE A 94 -15.95 -19.74 -0.91
C ILE A 94 -17.46 -19.45 -0.93
N VAL A 95 -17.90 -18.42 -1.65
CA VAL A 95 -19.27 -17.89 -1.57
C VAL A 95 -20.30 -18.76 -2.29
N ASP A 96 -19.93 -19.42 -3.38
CA ASP A 96 -20.90 -20.10 -4.25
C ASP A 96 -21.27 -21.53 -3.81
N GLY A 97 -20.60 -22.09 -2.78
CA GLY A 97 -20.70 -23.51 -2.44
C GLY A 97 -21.31 -23.88 -1.08
N ILE A 98 -21.51 -22.94 -0.15
CA ILE A 98 -21.72 -23.32 1.26
C ILE A 98 -23.09 -22.88 1.79
N GLN A 99 -23.98 -23.86 1.98
CA GLN A 99 -25.23 -23.69 2.73
C GLN A 99 -25.09 -24.24 4.16
N GLY A 100 -25.67 -23.55 5.15
CA GLY A 100 -25.76 -24.03 6.54
C GLY A 100 -24.93 -23.27 7.57
N SER A 101 -24.90 -23.77 8.81
CA SER A 101 -24.18 -23.16 9.94
C SER A 101 -22.66 -23.15 9.75
N HIS A 102 -22.11 -24.12 9.02
CA HIS A 102 -20.67 -24.16 8.69
C HIS A 102 -20.27 -22.97 7.80
N ALA A 103 -21.13 -22.57 6.86
CA ALA A 103 -20.93 -21.39 6.02
C ALA A 103 -20.78 -20.11 6.85
N ARG A 104 -21.58 -19.97 7.90
CA ARG A 104 -21.56 -18.79 8.77
C ARG A 104 -20.21 -18.62 9.43
N THR A 105 -19.67 -19.66 10.06
CA THR A 105 -18.38 -19.60 10.76
C THR A 105 -17.24 -19.31 9.80
N MET A 106 -17.25 -19.91 8.61
CA MET A 106 -16.25 -19.64 7.57
C MET A 106 -16.31 -18.20 7.07
N LEU A 107 -17.50 -17.67 6.79
CA LEU A 107 -17.67 -16.30 6.34
C LEU A 107 -17.29 -15.29 7.42
N GLN A 108 -17.64 -15.55 8.69
CA GLN A 108 -17.20 -14.75 9.84
C GLN A 108 -15.68 -14.69 9.96
N HIS A 109 -15.02 -15.84 9.85
CA HIS A 109 -13.57 -15.91 9.87
C HIS A 109 -12.95 -15.12 8.71
N ALA A 110 -13.49 -15.31 7.50
CA ALA A 110 -13.04 -14.60 6.31
C ALA A 110 -13.19 -13.08 6.45
N ILE A 111 -14.29 -12.58 7.03
CA ILE A 111 -14.47 -11.14 7.29
C ILE A 111 -13.35 -10.60 8.19
N VAL A 112 -13.08 -11.29 9.31
CA VAL A 112 -12.04 -10.85 10.25
C VAL A 112 -10.68 -10.81 9.56
N GLU A 113 -10.30 -11.88 8.88
CA GLU A 113 -9.03 -11.98 8.17
C GLU A 113 -8.91 -10.90 7.08
N LEU A 114 -9.94 -10.72 6.26
CA LEU A 114 -9.98 -9.72 5.20
C LEU A 114 -9.91 -8.29 5.73
N CYS A 115 -10.58 -7.98 6.84
CA CYS A 115 -10.47 -6.67 7.48
C CYS A 115 -9.02 -6.40 7.91
N CYS A 116 -8.33 -7.39 8.47
CA CYS A 116 -6.94 -7.23 8.89
C CYS A 116 -6.00 -7.06 7.69
N ARG A 117 -6.14 -7.89 6.64
CA ARG A 117 -5.34 -7.75 5.41
C ARG A 117 -5.58 -6.40 4.72
N ARG A 118 -6.84 -5.96 4.60
CA ARG A 118 -7.19 -4.64 4.06
C ARG A 118 -6.55 -3.51 4.85
N PHE A 119 -6.49 -3.63 6.17
CA PHE A 119 -5.80 -2.67 7.03
C PHE A 119 -4.31 -2.57 6.70
N VAL A 120 -3.61 -3.71 6.63
CA VAL A 120 -2.17 -3.76 6.30
C VAL A 120 -1.90 -3.19 4.92
N VAL A 121 -2.68 -3.59 3.91
CA VAL A 121 -2.52 -3.08 2.53
C VAL A 121 -2.79 -1.58 2.47
N LYS A 122 -3.78 -1.07 3.20
CA LYS A 122 -4.04 0.38 3.27
C LYS A 122 -2.89 1.14 3.94
N GLN A 123 -2.31 0.59 5.00
CA GLN A 123 -1.14 1.16 5.66
C GLN A 123 0.05 1.24 4.70
N ILE A 124 0.35 0.13 4.00
CA ILE A 124 1.39 0.05 2.96
C ILE A 124 1.14 1.09 1.86
N GLN A 125 -0.11 1.21 1.36
CA GLN A 125 -0.47 2.21 0.35
C GLN A 125 -0.16 3.64 0.84
N ARG A 126 -0.55 3.98 2.08
CA ARG A 126 -0.30 5.32 2.63
C ARG A 126 1.19 5.62 2.79
N GLN A 127 1.99 4.63 3.18
CA GLN A 127 3.44 4.77 3.30
C GLN A 127 4.08 5.01 1.95
N ALA A 128 3.67 4.27 0.92
CA ALA A 128 4.12 4.50 -0.45
C ALA A 128 3.73 5.90 -0.94
N TYR A 129 2.51 6.37 -0.67
CA TYR A 129 2.07 7.70 -1.09
C TYR A 129 2.82 8.81 -0.39
N ALA A 130 3.14 8.66 0.89
CA ALA A 130 4.00 9.61 1.59
C ALA A 130 5.36 9.75 0.92
N ILE A 131 5.94 8.67 0.38
CA ILE A 131 7.20 8.75 -0.38
C ILE A 131 6.96 9.42 -1.74
N LEU A 132 5.89 9.06 -2.46
CA LEU A 132 5.59 9.60 -3.79
C LEU A 132 5.34 11.11 -3.78
N ASP A 133 4.82 11.67 -2.69
CA ASP A 133 4.60 13.11 -2.54
C ASP A 133 5.91 13.91 -2.64
N PHE A 134 7.07 13.31 -2.33
CA PHE A 134 8.39 13.95 -2.45
C PHE A 134 9.00 13.86 -3.86
N LYS A 135 8.30 13.27 -4.84
CA LYS A 135 8.82 13.13 -6.22
C LYS A 135 9.29 14.46 -6.80
N ASN A 136 8.50 15.52 -6.63
CA ASN A 136 8.84 16.82 -7.20
C ASN A 136 10.07 17.45 -6.52
N ASP A 137 10.19 17.30 -5.20
CA ASP A 137 11.35 17.81 -4.45
C ASP A 137 12.64 17.09 -4.90
N VAL A 138 12.57 15.76 -5.05
CA VAL A 138 13.68 14.95 -5.55
C VAL A 138 14.05 15.32 -6.98
N LYS A 139 13.06 15.56 -7.85
CA LYS A 139 13.30 16.04 -9.22
C LYS A 139 14.05 17.37 -9.23
N SER A 140 13.69 18.30 -8.33
CA SER A 140 14.43 19.56 -8.18
C SER A 140 15.88 19.34 -7.74
N ILE A 141 16.15 18.37 -6.87
CA ILE A 141 17.54 18.02 -6.51
C ILE A 141 18.33 17.51 -7.71
N ILE A 142 17.73 16.66 -8.54
CA ILE A 142 18.39 16.10 -9.73
C ILE A 142 18.71 17.23 -10.73
N GLN A 143 17.77 18.16 -10.93
CA GLN A 143 17.98 19.33 -11.78
C GLN A 143 19.08 20.23 -11.24
N MET A 144 19.10 20.48 -9.93
CA MET A 144 20.18 21.24 -9.28
C MET A 144 21.53 20.55 -9.46
N LYS A 145 21.59 19.22 -9.30
CA LYS A 145 22.82 18.45 -9.53
C LYS A 145 23.34 18.64 -10.95
N SER A 146 22.47 18.51 -11.96
CA SER A 146 22.87 18.68 -13.37
C SER A 146 23.44 20.07 -13.63
N LEU A 147 22.77 21.12 -13.13
CA LEU A 147 23.25 22.50 -13.25
C LEU A 147 24.62 22.69 -12.58
N TYR A 148 24.81 22.10 -11.41
CA TYR A 148 26.09 22.21 -10.71
C TYR A 148 27.21 21.43 -11.38
N ASP A 149 26.92 20.23 -11.92
CA ASP A 149 27.88 19.46 -12.70
C ASP A 149 28.36 20.28 -13.91
N GLU A 150 27.47 20.99 -14.59
CA GLU A 150 27.81 21.91 -15.69
C GLU A 150 28.71 23.08 -15.22
N LEU A 151 28.35 23.75 -14.12
CA LEU A 151 29.14 24.87 -13.59
C LEU A 151 30.53 24.45 -13.11
N ILE A 152 30.66 23.24 -12.55
CA ILE A 152 31.96 22.68 -12.15
C ILE A 152 32.80 22.37 -13.38
N GLN A 153 32.20 21.79 -14.44
CA GLN A 153 32.90 21.53 -15.70
C GLN A 153 33.42 22.83 -16.37
N GLU A 154 32.69 23.93 -16.20
CA GLU A 154 33.08 25.26 -16.69
C GLU A 154 34.10 26.00 -15.78
N ASP A 155 34.53 25.40 -14.67
CA ASP A 155 35.36 26.03 -13.61
C ASP A 155 34.72 27.30 -13.00
N ARG A 156 33.38 27.33 -12.98
CA ARG A 156 32.57 28.46 -12.48
C ARG A 156 32.05 28.25 -11.07
N ALA A 157 32.20 27.04 -10.51
CA ALA A 157 31.79 26.71 -9.15
C ALA A 157 32.75 25.68 -8.51
N ALA A 158 32.95 25.79 -7.20
CA ALA A 158 33.68 24.80 -6.42
C ALA A 158 32.76 23.67 -5.97
N GLY A 159 33.16 22.41 -6.19
CA GLY A 159 32.34 21.23 -5.88
C GLY A 159 31.95 21.08 -4.39
N GLU A 160 32.76 21.61 -3.46
CA GLU A 160 32.50 21.50 -2.02
C GLU A 160 31.29 22.34 -1.56
N GLY A 161 31.13 23.55 -2.11
CA GLY A 161 29.98 24.41 -1.81
C GLY A 161 28.67 23.83 -2.35
N VAL A 162 28.73 23.23 -3.55
CA VAL A 162 27.63 22.50 -4.18
C VAL A 162 27.19 21.32 -3.32
N ALA A 163 28.15 20.47 -2.91
CA ALA A 163 27.87 19.29 -2.09
C ALA A 163 27.19 19.66 -0.76
N THR A 164 27.60 20.77 -0.14
CA THR A 164 27.01 21.28 1.10
C THR A 164 25.54 21.68 0.91
N ASN A 165 25.22 22.43 -0.16
CA ASN A 165 23.86 22.86 -0.44
C ASN A 165 22.92 21.70 -0.80
N MET A 166 23.42 20.76 -1.62
CA MET A 166 22.65 19.57 -1.97
C MET A 166 22.37 18.71 -0.75
N LYS A 167 23.38 18.50 0.11
CA LYS A 167 23.23 17.73 1.35
C LYS A 167 22.18 18.35 2.28
N ALA A 168 22.21 19.66 2.49
CA ALA A 168 21.21 20.35 3.31
C ALA A 168 19.78 20.15 2.77
N THR A 169 19.61 20.16 1.45
CA THR A 169 18.31 19.93 0.81
C THR A 169 17.86 18.47 0.98
N MET A 170 18.77 17.50 0.76
CA MET A 170 18.49 16.08 0.97
C MET A 170 18.12 15.79 2.44
N ASP A 171 18.83 16.38 3.40
CA ASP A 171 18.56 16.22 4.83
C ASP A 171 17.18 16.80 5.20
N LYS A 172 16.79 17.92 4.59
CA LYS A 172 15.44 18.48 4.73
C LYS A 172 14.36 17.55 4.18
N ILE A 173 14.56 16.97 2.99
CA ILE A 173 13.61 16.00 2.42
C ILE A 173 13.51 14.77 3.33
N LYS A 174 14.63 14.23 3.83
CA LYS A 174 14.61 13.09 4.76
C LYS A 174 13.83 13.41 6.03
N ALA A 175 14.02 14.59 6.61
CA ALA A 175 13.26 15.03 7.78
C ALA A 175 11.76 15.14 7.50
N ASN A 176 11.38 15.73 6.35
CA ASN A 176 9.99 15.85 5.95
C ASN A 176 9.36 14.48 5.66
N LEU A 177 10.07 13.59 4.95
CA LEU A 177 9.63 12.23 4.68
C LEU A 177 9.35 11.48 5.98
N LYS A 178 10.27 11.57 6.94
CA LYS A 178 10.08 10.98 8.26
C LYS A 178 8.84 11.54 8.97
N SER A 179 8.65 12.86 8.95
CA SER A 179 7.45 13.49 9.52
C SER A 179 6.17 12.98 8.87
N SER A 180 6.11 12.89 7.54
CA SER A 180 4.95 12.36 6.82
C SER A 180 4.69 10.88 7.11
N MET A 181 5.75 10.09 7.33
CA MET A 181 5.62 8.69 7.72
C MET A 181 5.14 8.54 9.17
N ASP A 182 5.61 9.38 10.09
CA ASP A 182 5.19 9.39 11.50
C ASP A 182 3.70 9.77 11.67
N GLU A 183 3.14 10.53 10.73
CA GLU A 183 1.70 10.84 10.67
C GLU A 183 0.83 9.63 10.26
N ILE A 184 1.42 8.57 9.71
CA ILE A 184 0.70 7.35 9.32
C ILE A 184 0.54 6.46 10.55
N THR A 185 -0.44 6.81 11.38
CA THR A 185 -0.80 6.04 12.57
C THR A 185 -1.89 5.01 12.29
N SER A 186 -1.97 3.97 13.10
CA SER A 186 -3.03 2.95 13.00
C SER A 186 -4.43 3.55 13.12
N ASN A 187 -4.61 4.58 13.96
CA ASN A 187 -5.88 5.29 14.10
C ASN A 187 -6.26 6.02 12.81
N ASN A 188 -5.30 6.70 12.16
CA ASN A 188 -5.55 7.40 10.90
C ASN A 188 -5.93 6.41 9.79
N ILE A 189 -5.28 5.24 9.71
CA ILE A 189 -5.63 4.18 8.76
C ILE A 189 -7.05 3.65 9.04
N TRP A 190 -7.37 3.36 10.30
CA TRP A 190 -8.69 2.90 10.71
C TRP A 190 -9.79 3.90 10.32
N GLU A 191 -9.61 5.18 10.62
CA GLU A 191 -10.57 6.23 10.28
C GLU A 191 -10.80 6.37 8.77
N LEU A 192 -9.74 6.21 7.96
CA LEU A 192 -9.86 6.24 6.50
C LEU A 192 -10.70 5.06 5.99
N LEU A 193 -10.47 3.85 6.51
CA LEU A 193 -11.23 2.66 6.14
C LEU A 193 -12.68 2.74 6.62
N ASP A 194 -12.91 3.24 7.83
CA ASP A 194 -14.27 3.41 8.37
C ASP A 194 -15.08 4.42 7.55
N LYS A 195 -14.45 5.54 7.14
CA LYS A 195 -15.05 6.53 6.22
C LYS A 195 -15.35 5.92 4.85
N GLN A 196 -14.43 5.14 4.29
CA GLN A 196 -14.66 4.42 3.03
C GLN A 196 -15.86 3.47 3.17
N ASP A 197 -15.91 2.68 4.24
CA ASP A 197 -17.02 1.75 4.44
C ASP A 197 -18.36 2.44 4.66
N ALA A 198 -18.37 3.58 5.36
CA ALA A 198 -19.55 4.41 5.53
C ALA A 198 -20.07 4.95 4.18
N SER A 199 -19.17 5.40 3.30
CA SER A 199 -19.53 5.89 1.96
C SER A 199 -20.09 4.82 1.04
N GLN A 200 -19.69 3.55 1.24
CA GLN A 200 -20.14 2.40 0.47
C GLN A 200 -21.36 1.69 1.10
N THR A 201 -21.91 2.22 2.20
CA THR A 201 -23.00 1.60 2.97
C THR A 201 -22.72 0.14 3.35
N SER A 202 -21.48 -0.13 3.76
CA SER A 202 -20.97 -1.48 3.99
C SER A 202 -21.68 -2.16 5.16
N TRP A 203 -21.88 -3.47 5.07
CA TRP A 203 -22.31 -4.26 6.21
C TRP A 203 -21.11 -4.55 7.13
N LYS A 204 -21.14 -4.06 8.38
CA LYS A 204 -20.00 -4.09 9.32
C LYS A 204 -20.26 -4.83 10.64
N ASN A 205 -21.38 -5.54 10.77
CA ASN A 205 -21.82 -6.07 12.07
C ASN A 205 -20.84 -7.09 12.69
N GLU A 206 -19.97 -7.68 11.88
CA GLU A 206 -18.98 -8.68 12.30
C GLU A 206 -17.54 -8.25 12.02
N ASP A 207 -17.34 -7.00 11.61
CA ASP A 207 -16.01 -6.47 11.42
C ASP A 207 -15.29 -6.39 12.78
N PRO A 208 -14.02 -6.81 12.87
CA PRO A 208 -13.22 -6.63 14.07
C PRO A 208 -13.01 -5.13 14.34
N ASN A 209 -12.89 -4.77 15.62
CA ASN A 209 -12.44 -3.43 15.99
C ASN A 209 -10.93 -3.27 15.75
N LEU A 210 -10.43 -2.04 15.85
CA LEU A 210 -9.01 -1.75 15.65
C LEU A 210 -8.09 -2.57 16.57
N GLU A 211 -8.45 -2.73 17.85
CA GLU A 211 -7.66 -3.51 18.81
C GLU A 211 -7.43 -4.95 18.33
N LYS A 212 -8.50 -5.62 17.88
CA LYS A 212 -8.44 -6.99 17.37
C LYS A 212 -7.68 -7.10 16.05
N ILE A 213 -7.76 -6.07 15.19
CA ILE A 213 -6.93 -6.00 13.97
C ILE A 213 -5.44 -5.93 14.35
N LEU A 214 -5.08 -5.06 15.30
CA LEU A 214 -3.69 -4.90 15.73
C LEU A 214 -3.17 -6.14 16.49
N GLU A 215 -4.02 -6.85 17.20
CA GLU A 215 -3.70 -8.18 17.74
C GLU A 215 -3.41 -9.18 16.63
N TRP A 216 -4.32 -9.32 15.66
CA TRP A 216 -4.13 -10.24 14.53
C TRP A 216 -2.83 -9.95 13.76
N ILE A 217 -2.53 -8.67 13.50
CA ILE A 217 -1.30 -8.27 12.82
C ILE A 217 -0.06 -8.69 13.61
N ARG A 218 -0.05 -8.52 14.94
CA ARG A 218 1.08 -8.95 15.78
C ARG A 218 1.30 -10.46 15.76
N ASP A 219 0.23 -11.23 15.64
CA ASP A 219 0.29 -12.69 15.62
C ASP A 219 0.69 -13.26 14.24
N HIS A 220 0.63 -12.47 13.18
CA HIS A 220 0.81 -12.90 11.78
C HIS A 220 1.89 -12.11 11.00
N ALA A 221 2.55 -11.13 11.62
CA ALA A 221 3.69 -10.38 11.07
C ALA A 221 5.02 -11.03 11.48
#